data_AF-A0A285Q9I4-F1
#
_entry.id   AF-A0A285Q9I4-F1
#
_cell.length_a   1.000
_cell.length_b   1.000
_cell.length_c   1.000
_cell.angle_alpha   90.00
_cell.angle_beta   90.00
_cell.angle_gamma   90.00
#
_symmetry.space_group_name_H-M   'P 1'
#
loop_
_entity.id
_entity.type
_entity.pdbx_description
1 polymer ?
#
loop_
_entity_poly.entity_id
_entity_poly.type
_entity_poly.pdbx_seq_one_letter_code
_entity_poly.pdbx_strand_id
1 'polypeptide(L)'
;MEFTFLGTSAGTPTRSRNVTALALSHSGHKPWYLVDCGEGTQHQLLQDKLKEDGIEPGPDWGELQKGINVTLEDGRLLRSHDYTQIPRVARRLIVAGDNDDPTLLAGACKGSHVLIHEATYTQDVADRVGP
;
A
#
# COMPACT_ATOMS: atom_id res chain seq x y z
N MET A 1 8.03 17.31 6.71
CA MET A 1 7.31 16.02 6.65
C MET A 1 5.85 16.36 6.43
N GLU A 2 5.21 15.78 5.41
CA GLU A 2 3.86 16.12 4.98
C GLU A 2 3.00 14.86 4.96
N PHE A 3 1.77 15.00 5.45
CA PHE A 3 0.77 13.95 5.51
C PHE A 3 -0.35 14.26 4.53
N THR A 4 -0.65 13.33 3.63
CA THR A 4 -1.74 13.47 2.65
C THR A 4 -2.68 12.28 2.79
N PHE A 5 -3.94 12.54 3.14
CA PHE A 5 -4.97 11.52 3.22
C PHE A 5 -5.54 11.25 1.82
N LEU A 6 -5.30 10.06 1.29
CA LEU A 6 -5.80 9.61 -0.02
C LEU A 6 -7.15 8.88 0.08
N GLY A 7 -7.52 8.47 1.28
CA GLY A 7 -8.83 7.93 1.61
C GLY A 7 -8.98 7.75 3.12
N THR A 8 -10.23 7.78 3.59
CA THR A 8 -10.59 7.71 5.02
C THR A 8 -11.78 6.79 5.28
N SER A 9 -12.18 5.97 4.30
CA SER A 9 -13.26 4.99 4.45
C SER A 9 -12.75 3.66 5.02
N ALA A 10 -13.48 3.05 5.95
CA ALA A 10 -13.14 1.73 6.47
C ALA A 10 -13.64 0.61 5.53
N GLY A 11 -12.74 -0.23 5.03
CA GLY A 11 -13.02 -1.53 4.39
C GLY A 11 -13.67 -1.51 2.99
N THR A 12 -14.43 -0.47 2.61
CA THR A 12 -15.03 -0.37 1.28
C THR A 12 -14.99 1.06 0.76
N PRO A 13 -14.50 1.28 -0.49
CA PRO A 13 -14.51 2.61 -1.09
C PRO A 13 -15.95 3.03 -1.42
N THR A 14 -16.25 4.30 -1.22
CA THR A 14 -17.50 4.94 -1.67
C THR A 14 -17.26 5.70 -2.97
N ARG A 15 -18.33 6.17 -3.62
CA ARG A 15 -18.23 7.01 -4.83
C ARG A 15 -17.39 8.28 -4.66
N SER A 16 -17.29 8.80 -3.44
CA SER A 16 -16.59 10.05 -3.12
C SER A 16 -15.36 9.86 -2.23
N ARG A 17 -15.08 8.63 -1.76
CA ARG A 17 -14.07 8.40 -0.73
C ARG A 17 -13.45 7.01 -0.85
N ASN A 18 -12.15 6.95 -1.10
CA ASN A 18 -11.41 5.70 -1.10
C ASN A 18 -11.31 5.09 0.31
N VAL A 19 -10.92 3.80 0.35
CA VAL A 19 -10.49 3.12 1.58
C VAL A 19 -9.31 3.86 2.23
N THR A 20 -9.07 3.61 3.52
CA THR A 20 -7.98 4.27 4.24
C THR A 20 -6.68 4.19 3.45
N ALA A 21 -5.98 5.32 3.36
CA ALA A 21 -4.65 5.42 2.76
C ALA A 21 -4.01 6.75 3.15
N LEU A 22 -2.90 6.69 3.88
CA LEU A 22 -2.12 7.85 4.29
C LEU A 22 -0.80 7.89 3.53
N ALA A 23 -0.57 8.94 2.75
CA ALA A 23 0.72 9.21 2.14
C ALA A 23 1.58 10.08 3.07
N LEU A 24 2.83 9.66 3.25
CA LEU A 24 3.87 10.36 4.00
C LEU A 24 4.99 10.78 3.04
N SER A 25 5.29 12.09 3.00
CA SER A 25 6.41 12.65 2.25
C SER A 25 7.39 13.38 3.18
N HIS A 26 8.69 13.24 2.92
CA HIS A 26 9.71 14.09 3.51
C HIS A 26 10.13 15.05 2.41
N SER A 27 9.67 16.32 2.46
CA SER A 27 9.95 17.40 1.49
C SER A 27 9.17 17.44 0.16
N GLY A 28 7.95 16.89 0.10
CA GLY A 28 7.02 17.11 -1.03
C GLY A 28 7.34 16.39 -2.34
N HIS A 29 8.55 15.84 -2.47
CA HIS A 29 9.00 15.08 -3.64
C HIS A 29 9.10 13.57 -3.35
N LYS A 30 9.12 12.75 -4.40
CA LYS A 30 9.26 11.28 -4.31
C LYS A 30 10.62 10.90 -3.70
N PRO A 31 10.71 9.75 -3.00
CA PRO A 31 9.68 8.73 -2.79
C PRO A 31 8.70 9.07 -1.66
N TRP A 32 7.46 8.57 -1.80
CA TRP A 32 6.42 8.65 -0.77
C TRP A 32 6.14 7.27 -0.17
N TYR A 33 5.82 7.24 1.12
CA TYR A 33 5.39 6.04 1.82
C TYR A 33 3.88 6.05 1.96
N LEU A 34 3.23 4.90 1.78
CA LEU A 34 1.82 4.77 2.08
C LEU A 34 1.63 3.91 3.33
N VAL A 35 0.83 4.39 4.27
CA VAL A 35 0.51 3.76 5.55
C VAL A 35 -0.99 3.49 5.59
N ASP A 36 -1.39 2.35 6.16
CA ASP A 36 -2.79 1.92 6.27
C ASP A 36 -3.51 1.98 4.92
N CYS A 37 -2.96 1.30 3.89
CA CYS A 37 -3.56 1.22 2.57
C CYS A 37 -4.57 0.10 2.53
N GLY A 38 -5.85 0.44 2.44
CA GLY A 38 -6.88 -0.52 2.14
C GLY A 38 -6.63 -1.22 0.80
N GLU A 39 -7.29 -2.36 0.63
CA GLU A 39 -7.20 -3.13 -0.60
C GLU A 39 -7.60 -2.28 -1.82
N GLY A 40 -6.80 -2.35 -2.88
CA GLY A 40 -7.08 -1.62 -4.12
C GLY A 40 -6.68 -0.14 -4.15
N THR A 41 -6.12 0.46 -3.08
CA THR A 41 -5.60 1.84 -3.09
C THR A 41 -4.64 2.12 -4.26
N GLN A 42 -3.89 1.10 -4.69
CA GLN A 42 -2.94 1.20 -5.79
C GLN A 42 -3.42 0.53 -7.09
N HIS A 43 -4.64 -0.03 -7.13
CA HIS A 43 -5.20 -0.65 -8.33
C HIS A 43 -5.68 0.44 -9.28
N GLN A 44 -4.99 0.61 -10.39
CA GLN A 44 -5.41 1.49 -11.47
C GLN A 44 -5.95 0.68 -12.62
N LEU A 45 -7.10 1.11 -13.14
CA LEU A 45 -7.70 0.54 -14.33
C LEU A 45 -6.93 1.01 -15.57
N LEU A 46 -6.58 0.07 -16.44
CA LEU A 46 -5.94 0.32 -17.73
C LEU A 46 -7.00 0.73 -18.75
N GLN A 47 -7.51 1.95 -18.63
CA GLN A 47 -8.62 2.46 -19.45
C GLN A 47 -8.33 2.41 -20.95
N ASP A 48 -7.10 2.70 -21.36
CA ASP A 48 -6.71 2.67 -22.77
C ASP A 48 -6.78 1.25 -23.33
N LYS A 49 -6.30 0.25 -22.56
CA LYS A 49 -6.42 -1.16 -22.92
C LYS A 49 -7.88 -1.62 -23.03
N LEU A 50 -8.75 -1.18 -22.11
CA LEU A 50 -10.19 -1.47 -22.19
C LEU A 50 -10.82 -0.93 -23.47
N LYS A 51 -10.46 0.30 -23.86
CA LYS A 51 -10.93 0.91 -25.11
C LYS A 51 -10.38 0.20 -26.34
N GLU A 52 -9.10 -0.16 -26.33
CA GLU A 52 -8.46 -0.93 -27.41
C GLU A 52 -9.14 -2.30 -27.63
N ASP A 53 -9.57 -2.95 -26.54
CA ASP A 53 -10.30 -4.22 -26.57
C ASP A 53 -11.81 -4.06 -26.85
N GLY A 54 -12.26 -2.83 -27.14
CA GLY A 54 -13.65 -2.51 -27.48
C GLY A 54 -14.62 -2.65 -26.31
N ILE A 55 -14.16 -2.41 -25.08
CA ILE A 55 -14.97 -2.51 -23.86
C ILE A 55 -15.42 -1.11 -23.48
N GLU A 56 -16.71 -0.84 -23.68
CA GLU A 56 -17.31 0.46 -23.39
C GLU A 56 -17.27 0.80 -21.88
N PRO A 57 -17.13 2.08 -21.50
CA PRO A 57 -17.21 2.50 -20.11
C PRO A 57 -18.55 2.14 -19.48
N GLY A 58 -18.52 1.43 -18.36
CA GLY A 58 -19.73 0.94 -17.70
C GLY A 58 -19.47 0.36 -16.31
N PRO A 59 -20.50 -0.28 -15.70
CA PRO A 59 -20.39 -0.94 -14.39
C PRO A 59 -19.23 -1.94 -14.32
N ASP A 60 -18.98 -2.63 -15.43
CA ASP A 60 -17.94 -3.63 -15.60
C ASP A 60 -16.52 -3.10 -15.30
N TRP A 61 -16.25 -1.83 -15.64
CA TRP A 61 -14.97 -1.20 -15.33
C TRP A 61 -14.74 -1.10 -13.81
N GLY A 62 -15.81 -0.81 -13.07
CA GLY A 62 -15.77 -0.74 -11.61
C GLY A 62 -15.56 -2.11 -10.97
N GLU A 63 -16.15 -3.17 -11.53
CA GLU A 63 -15.94 -4.54 -11.06
C GLU A 63 -14.50 -5.01 -11.34
N LEU A 64 -13.97 -4.74 -12.55
CA LEU A 64 -12.58 -5.04 -12.88
C LEU A 64 -11.60 -4.30 -11.96
N GLN A 65 -11.85 -3.02 -11.65
CA GLN A 65 -11.00 -2.25 -10.74
C GLN A 65 -10.99 -2.80 -9.31
N LYS A 66 -12.12 -3.35 -8.84
CA LYS A 66 -12.23 -4.05 -7.54
C LYS A 66 -11.53 -5.42 -7.53
N GLY A 67 -10.96 -5.86 -8.66
CA GLY A 67 -10.35 -7.17 -8.78
C GLY A 67 -11.32 -8.28 -9.16
N ILE A 68 -12.58 -7.96 -9.48
CA ILE A 68 -13.62 -8.93 -9.84
C ILE A 68 -13.56 -9.20 -11.34
N ASN A 69 -13.57 -10.49 -11.73
CA ASN A 69 -13.63 -10.87 -13.15
C ASN A 69 -15.06 -10.66 -13.67
N VAL A 70 -15.17 -10.16 -14.90
CA VAL A 70 -16.46 -9.82 -15.51
C VAL A 70 -16.70 -10.71 -16.73
N THR A 71 -17.94 -11.16 -16.91
CA THR A 71 -18.37 -11.80 -18.17
C THR A 71 -19.27 -10.82 -18.90
N LEU A 72 -18.87 -10.42 -20.11
CA LEU A 72 -19.63 -9.50 -20.95
C LEU A 72 -20.85 -10.19 -21.56
N GLU A 73 -21.80 -9.40 -22.07
CA GLU A 73 -23.00 -9.91 -22.76
C GLU A 73 -22.67 -10.75 -23.99
N ASP A 74 -21.54 -10.48 -24.65
CA ASP A 74 -21.02 -11.24 -25.80
C ASP A 74 -20.34 -12.57 -25.39
N GLY A 75 -20.30 -12.88 -24.10
CA GLY A 75 -19.72 -14.11 -23.55
C GLY A 75 -18.22 -14.05 -23.27
N ARG A 76 -17.51 -12.95 -23.54
CA ARG A 76 -16.09 -12.79 -23.20
C ARG A 76 -15.91 -12.72 -21.67
N LEU A 77 -14.97 -13.52 -21.14
CA LEU A 77 -14.52 -13.42 -19.75
C LEU A 77 -13.32 -12.47 -19.66
N LEU A 78 -13.52 -11.33 -19.01
CA LEU A 78 -12.47 -10.37 -18.68
C LEU A 78 -11.89 -10.68 -17.31
N ARG A 79 -10.58 -10.93 -17.25
CA ARG A 79 -9.88 -11.12 -15.97
C ARG A 79 -9.41 -9.77 -15.45
N SER A 80 -9.72 -9.46 -14.20
CA SER A 80 -9.40 -8.14 -13.60
C SER A 80 -7.92 -7.77 -13.68
N HIS A 81 -7.02 -8.74 -13.49
CA HIS A 81 -5.58 -8.52 -13.54
C HIS A 81 -5.04 -8.19 -14.94
N ASP A 82 -5.77 -8.50 -16.01
CA ASP A 82 -5.38 -8.12 -17.37
C ASP A 82 -5.63 -6.63 -17.63
N TYR A 83 -6.57 -6.04 -16.90
CA TYR A 83 -7.05 -4.67 -17.08
C TYR A 83 -6.72 -3.75 -15.90
N THR A 84 -5.95 -4.23 -14.93
CA THR A 84 -5.50 -3.43 -13.79
C THR A 84 -3.99 -3.46 -13.67
N GLN A 85 -3.39 -2.28 -13.49
CA GLN A 85 -1.99 -2.20 -13.12
C GLN A 85 -1.88 -2.28 -11.61
N ILE A 86 -1.13 -3.28 -11.14
CA ILE A 86 -0.67 -3.34 -9.75
C ILE A 86 0.80 -2.91 -9.76
N PRO A 87 1.14 -1.65 -9.47
CA PRO A 87 2.53 -1.24 -9.38
C PRO A 87 3.16 -1.94 -8.16
N ARG A 88 3.91 -3.04 -8.36
CA ARG A 88 4.60 -3.72 -7.25
C ARG A 88 6.11 -3.74 -7.42
N VAL A 89 6.76 -3.05 -6.50
CA VAL A 89 7.88 -3.62 -5.74
C VAL A 89 7.38 -3.76 -4.30
N ALA A 90 7.43 -4.96 -3.73
CA ALA A 90 6.96 -5.21 -2.38
C ALA A 90 7.79 -4.39 -1.37
N ARG A 91 7.12 -3.56 -0.57
CA ARG A 91 7.77 -2.79 0.51
C ARG A 91 7.56 -3.51 1.84
N ARG A 92 8.64 -3.72 2.57
CA ARG A 92 8.65 -4.33 3.91
C ARG A 92 8.83 -3.23 4.96
N LEU A 93 7.90 -3.11 5.90
CA LEU A 93 8.01 -2.22 7.06
C LEU A 93 7.98 -3.07 8.32
N ILE A 94 8.82 -2.73 9.30
CA ILE A 94 8.89 -3.41 10.60
C ILE A 94 8.62 -2.39 11.69
N VAL A 95 7.71 -2.74 12.59
CA VAL A 95 7.52 -2.05 13.87
C VAL A 95 8.08 -2.96 14.94
N ALA A 96 9.30 -2.66 15.38
CA ALA A 96 9.89 -3.32 16.54
C ALA A 96 9.19 -2.78 17.79
N GLY A 97 8.76 -3.70 18.66
CA GLY A 97 8.25 -3.36 19.97
C GLY A 97 9.39 -2.98 20.93
N ASP A 98 9.04 -2.88 22.21
CA ASP A 98 10.05 -2.74 23.26
C ASP A 98 10.93 -3.99 23.33
N ASN A 99 12.24 -3.80 23.46
CA ASN A 99 13.20 -4.88 23.34
C ASN A 99 14.51 -4.55 24.08
N ASP A 100 15.05 -5.51 24.82
CA ASP A 100 16.30 -5.40 25.58
C ASP A 100 17.54 -5.81 24.75
N ASP A 101 17.40 -6.70 23.76
CA ASP A 101 18.46 -7.11 22.85
C ASP A 101 18.09 -6.92 21.36
N PRO A 102 18.34 -5.74 20.76
CA PRO A 102 17.97 -5.44 19.38
C PRO A 102 18.67 -6.33 18.35
N THR A 103 19.72 -7.05 18.72
CA THR A 103 20.44 -7.93 17.78
C THR A 103 19.58 -9.11 17.32
N LEU A 104 18.60 -9.54 18.13
CA LEU A 104 17.66 -10.59 17.78
C LEU A 104 16.79 -10.24 16.56
N LEU A 105 16.56 -8.95 16.32
CA LEU A 105 15.77 -8.45 15.20
C LEU A 105 16.58 -8.27 13.91
N ALA A 106 17.92 -8.34 13.98
CA ALA A 106 18.79 -8.04 12.83
C ALA A 106 18.48 -8.91 11.60
N GLY A 107 18.11 -10.17 11.80
CA GLY A 107 17.69 -11.08 10.72
C GLY A 107 16.37 -10.67 10.09
N ALA A 108 15.37 -10.34 10.91
CA ALA A 108 14.03 -9.92 10.47
C ALA A 108 14.07 -8.59 9.71
N CYS A 109 14.97 -7.68 10.11
CA CYS A 109 15.17 -6.36 9.49
C CYS A 109 15.82 -6.41 8.10
N LYS A 110 16.31 -7.57 7.64
CA LYS A 110 16.98 -7.65 6.33
C LYS A 110 16.02 -7.31 5.18
N GLY A 111 16.31 -6.19 4.51
CA GLY A 111 15.56 -5.69 3.38
C GLY A 111 14.19 -5.10 3.74
N SER A 112 13.99 -4.73 5.01
CA SER A 112 12.98 -3.73 5.36
C SER A 112 13.34 -2.39 4.73
N HIS A 113 12.35 -1.70 4.21
CA HIS A 113 12.48 -0.35 3.67
C HIS A 113 12.30 0.70 4.76
N VAL A 114 11.57 0.36 5.83
CA VAL A 114 11.34 1.20 7.00
C VAL A 114 11.42 0.31 8.24
N LEU A 115 12.17 0.77 9.24
CA LEU A 115 12.19 0.20 10.59
C LEU A 115 11.77 1.31 11.56
N ILE A 116 10.71 1.04 12.32
CA ILE A 116 10.32 1.81 13.50
C ILE A 116 10.82 1.00 14.69
N HIS A 117 11.68 1.59 15.50
CA HIS A 117 12.28 0.95 16.66
C HIS A 117 12.28 1.93 17.83
N GLU A 118 12.16 1.41 19.04
CA GLU A 118 12.32 2.19 20.25
C GLU A 118 13.78 2.66 20.42
N ALA A 119 13.98 3.74 21.17
CA ALA A 119 15.29 4.34 21.42
C ALA A 119 15.30 4.91 22.86
N THR A 120 14.94 4.06 23.82
CA THR A 120 14.66 4.44 25.21
C THR A 120 15.89 5.01 25.92
N TYR A 121 17.08 4.46 25.63
CA TYR A 121 18.33 4.90 26.24
C TYR A 121 19.29 5.51 25.23
N THR A 122 20.03 6.52 25.66
CA THR A 122 21.26 6.94 24.98
C THR A 122 22.38 5.94 25.28
N GLN A 123 23.41 5.88 24.44
CA GLN A 123 24.55 4.99 24.66
C GLN A 123 25.18 5.19 26.04
N ASP A 124 25.37 6.44 26.46
CA ASP A 124 25.92 6.77 27.79
C ASP A 124 25.08 6.23 28.96
N VAL A 125 23.76 6.11 28.79
CA VAL A 125 22.88 5.53 29.81
C VAL A 125 22.96 4.01 29.76
N ALA A 126 22.90 3.41 28.58
CA ALA A 126 23.02 1.96 28.41
C ALA A 126 24.34 1.42 29.00
N ASP A 127 25.46 2.11 28.75
CA ASP A 127 26.80 1.71 29.25
C ASP A 127 26.92 1.76 30.78
N ARG A 128 26.09 2.57 31.45
CA ARG A 128 26.09 2.72 32.92
C ARG A 128 25.14 1.75 33.61
N VAL A 129 24.03 1.43 32.96
CA VAL A 129 22.99 0.57 33.54
C VAL A 129 23.41 -0.91 33.45
N GLY A 130 24.30 -1.26 32.51
CA GLY A 130 24.68 -2.64 32.25
C GLY A 130 23.53 -3.43 31.59
N PRO A 131 23.81 -4.61 31.01
CA PRO A 131 22.75 -5.50 30.54
C PRO A 131 21.85 -5.98 31.68
#